data_AF-A0A383B7H9-F1
#
_entry.id   AF-A0A383B7H9-F1
#
_cell.length_a   1.000
_cell.length_b   1.000
_cell.length_c   1.000
_cell.angle_alpha   90.00
_cell.angle_beta   90.00
_cell.angle_gamma   90.00
#
_symmetry.space_group_name_H-M   'P 1'
#
loop_
_entity.id
_entity.type
_entity.pdbx_description
1 polymer ?
#
loop_
_entity_poly.entity_id
_entity_poly.type
_entity_poly.pdbx_seq_one_letter_code
_entity_poly.pdbx_strand_id
1 'polypeptide(L)'
;IEHVFKFCVNNHSCVNTAAQYGAIAALEGPEDHLNDMMKEFIIRRKLIVDGLRSLKGVECSLPGGSFFVFPNVKGTGMNGQEFTERCLEEAGVAIIPGTAFGKFAKDNVRFNFATSQDNISQALEKINNMLG
;
A
#
# COMPACT_ATOMS: atom_id res chain seq x y z
N ILE A 1 29.15 0.51 13.96
CA ILE A 1 28.11 -0.27 14.69
C ILE A 1 27.99 0.15 16.15
N GLU A 2 29.09 0.38 16.87
CA GLU A 2 29.06 0.79 18.29
C GLU A 2 28.15 1.99 18.60
N HIS A 3 28.25 3.07 17.82
CA HIS A 3 27.38 4.24 17.99
C HIS A 3 25.89 3.93 17.76
N VAL A 4 25.57 3.02 16.83
CA VAL A 4 24.19 2.59 16.56
C VAL A 4 23.67 1.74 17.71
N PHE A 5 24.49 0.84 18.26
CA PHE A 5 24.13 0.06 19.44
C PHE A 5 23.84 0.96 20.65
N LYS A 6 24.74 1.92 20.92
CA LYS A 6 24.53 2.91 21.99
C LYS A 6 23.24 3.70 21.77
N PHE A 7 22.94 4.11 20.55
CA PHE A 7 21.67 4.77 20.22
C PHE A 7 20.47 3.88 20.49
N CYS A 8 20.46 2.63 20.01
CA CYS A 8 19.34 1.70 20.22
C CYS A 8 19.09 1.44 21.71
N VAL A 9 20.15 1.21 22.50
CA VAL A 9 20.04 0.96 23.95
C VAL A 9 19.35 2.14 24.67
N ASN A 10 19.69 3.37 24.29
CA ASN A 10 19.14 4.58 24.92
C ASN A 10 17.80 5.05 24.32
N ASN A 11 17.39 4.55 23.14
CA ASN A 11 16.15 4.94 22.47
C ASN A 11 15.02 3.94 22.71
N HIS A 12 15.28 2.63 22.56
CA HIS A 12 14.27 1.57 22.70
C HIS A 12 14.80 0.31 23.42
N SER A 13 16.02 0.37 23.96
CA SER A 13 16.72 -0.74 24.62
C SER A 13 16.99 -1.93 23.70
N CYS A 14 16.00 -2.78 23.47
CA CYS A 14 16.09 -3.94 22.58
C CYS A 14 14.70 -4.32 22.05
N VAL A 15 14.67 -5.17 21.02
CA VAL A 15 13.42 -5.79 20.56
C VAL A 15 12.88 -6.69 21.68
N ASN A 16 11.55 -6.71 21.89
CA ASN A 16 10.96 -7.56 22.93
C ASN A 16 11.28 -9.05 22.70
N THR A 17 11.45 -9.80 23.79
CA THR A 17 11.88 -11.20 23.75
C THR A 17 10.97 -12.09 22.91
N ALA A 18 9.64 -11.91 23.00
CA ALA A 18 8.69 -12.73 22.23
C ALA A 18 8.86 -12.54 20.71
N ALA A 19 9.06 -11.31 20.24
CA ALA A 19 9.32 -11.04 18.84
C ALA A 19 10.67 -11.61 18.36
N GLN A 20 11.69 -11.64 19.22
CA GLN A 20 12.97 -12.28 18.88
C GLN A 20 12.80 -13.79 18.67
N TYR A 21 12.08 -14.49 19.55
CA TYR A 21 11.76 -15.91 19.36
C TYR A 21 10.88 -16.15 18.13
N GLY A 22 9.90 -15.27 17.87
CA GLY A 22 9.09 -15.32 16.66
C GLY A 22 9.92 -15.15 15.38
N ALA A 23 10.94 -14.29 15.39
CA ALA A 23 11.85 -14.10 14.27
C ALA A 23 12.72 -15.34 14.01
N ILE A 24 13.21 -16.02 15.06
CA ILE A 24 13.93 -17.29 14.91
C ILE A 24 13.03 -18.33 14.23
N ALA A 25 11.80 -18.50 14.73
CA ALA A 25 10.84 -19.43 14.14
C ALA A 25 10.50 -19.08 12.67
N ALA A 26 10.42 -17.80 12.34
CA ALA A 26 10.17 -17.36 10.96
C ALA A 26 11.36 -17.61 10.02
N LEU A 27 12.60 -17.54 10.51
CA LEU A 27 13.82 -17.72 9.72
C LEU A 27 14.23 -19.19 9.56
N GLU A 28 14.00 -20.01 10.58
CA GLU A 28 14.41 -21.43 10.60
C GLU A 28 13.26 -22.40 10.28
N GLY A 29 12.02 -21.90 10.26
CA GLY A 29 10.81 -22.68 10.00
C GLY A 29 10.52 -22.91 8.51
N PRO A 30 9.44 -23.66 8.21
CA PRO A 30 9.03 -23.93 6.83
C PRO A 30 8.46 -22.70 6.13
N GLU A 31 8.88 -22.50 4.88
CA GLU A 31 8.51 -21.34 4.06
C GLU A 31 7.35 -21.61 3.10
N ASP A 32 6.72 -22.78 3.13
CA ASP A 32 5.67 -23.18 2.17
C ASP A 32 4.53 -22.16 2.06
N HIS A 33 4.17 -21.55 3.19
CA HIS A 33 3.15 -20.51 3.31
C HIS A 33 3.47 -19.24 2.48
N LEU A 34 4.74 -18.96 2.19
CA LEU A 34 5.15 -17.83 1.35
C LEU A 34 4.67 -18.01 -0.09
N ASN A 35 4.66 -19.23 -0.62
CA ASN A 35 4.17 -19.49 -1.98
C ASN A 35 2.70 -19.16 -2.13
N ASP A 36 1.88 -19.50 -1.13
CA ASP A 36 0.45 -19.21 -1.15
C ASP A 36 0.19 -17.71 -0.94
N MET A 37 0.97 -17.06 -0.07
CA MET A 37 0.93 -15.61 0.08
C MET A 37 1.30 -14.88 -1.22
N MET A 38 2.35 -15.34 -1.91
CA MET A 38 2.78 -14.78 -3.19
C MET A 38 1.71 -14.94 -4.28
N LYS A 39 1.11 -16.12 -4.42
CA LYS A 39 0.00 -16.35 -5.37
C LYS A 39 -1.14 -15.37 -5.15
N GLU A 40 -1.54 -15.20 -3.89
CA GLU A 40 -2.63 -14.32 -3.51
C GLU A 40 -2.29 -12.85 -3.78
N PHE A 41 -1.07 -12.40 -3.47
CA PHE A 41 -0.63 -11.03 -3.80
C PHE A 41 -0.50 -10.77 -5.30
N ILE A 42 -0.17 -11.78 -6.11
CA ILE A 42 -0.17 -11.65 -7.58
C ILE A 42 -1.60 -11.35 -8.08
N ILE A 43 -2.60 -12.06 -7.56
CA ILE A 43 -4.02 -11.85 -7.91
C ILE A 43 -4.46 -10.45 -7.48
N ARG A 44 -4.21 -10.07 -6.21
CA ARG A 44 -4.55 -8.75 -5.67
C ARG A 44 -3.87 -7.61 -6.42
N ARG A 45 -2.57 -7.77 -6.76
CA ARG A 45 -1.81 -6.79 -7.55
C ARG A 45 -2.44 -6.59 -8.92
N LYS A 46 -2.83 -7.66 -9.60
CA LYS A 46 -3.51 -7.57 -10.89
C LYS A 46 -4.85 -6.85 -10.74
N LEU A 47 -5.66 -7.25 -9.76
CA LEU A 47 -6.98 -6.69 -9.49
C LEU A 47 -6.92 -5.17 -9.25
N ILE A 48 -6.06 -4.71 -8.34
CA ILE A 48 -5.95 -3.27 -8.04
C ILE A 48 -5.41 -2.47 -9.24
N VAL A 49 -4.40 -3.00 -9.96
CA VAL A 49 -3.80 -2.27 -11.10
C VAL A 49 -4.79 -2.15 -12.24
N ASP A 50 -5.47 -3.23 -12.60
CA ASP A 50 -6.44 -3.22 -13.70
C ASP A 50 -7.67 -2.37 -13.33
N GLY A 51 -8.14 -2.48 -12.08
CA GLY A 51 -9.20 -1.65 -11.55
C GLY A 51 -8.87 -0.16 -11.61
N LEU A 52 -7.72 0.25 -11.08
CA LEU A 52 -7.28 1.65 -11.12
C LEU A 52 -7.12 2.16 -12.55
N ARG A 53 -6.62 1.35 -13.49
CA ARG A 53 -6.51 1.72 -14.91
C ARG A 53 -7.86 1.90 -15.60
N SER A 54 -8.91 1.25 -15.10
CA SER A 54 -10.26 1.42 -15.63
C SER A 54 -10.93 2.71 -15.14
N LEU A 55 -10.44 3.31 -14.06
CA LEU A 55 -10.95 4.57 -13.53
C LEU A 55 -10.57 5.73 -14.47
N LYS A 56 -11.56 6.57 -14.78
CA LYS A 56 -11.37 7.73 -15.66
C LYS A 56 -10.33 8.69 -15.08
N GLY A 57 -9.24 8.90 -15.82
CA GLY A 57 -8.19 9.87 -15.47
C GLY A 57 -7.15 9.36 -14.48
N VAL A 58 -7.13 8.06 -14.18
CA VAL A 58 -6.14 7.42 -13.31
C VAL A 58 -5.15 6.60 -14.14
N GLU A 59 -3.86 6.89 -13.96
CA GLU A 59 -2.78 6.12 -14.58
C GLU A 59 -2.04 5.32 -13.52
N CYS A 60 -1.92 4.00 -13.72
CA CYS A 60 -1.22 3.12 -12.77
C CYS A 60 -0.19 2.25 -13.46
N SER A 61 1.06 2.33 -13.01
CA SER A 61 2.13 1.41 -13.40
C SER A 61 2.02 0.10 -12.61
N LEU A 62 2.36 -1.02 -13.26
CA LEU A 62 2.44 -2.33 -12.59
C LEU A 62 3.72 -2.35 -11.72
N PRO A 63 3.61 -2.55 -10.38
CA PRO A 63 4.80 -2.59 -9.54
C PRO A 63 5.54 -3.93 -9.68
N GLY A 64 6.87 -3.87 -9.66
CA GLY A 64 7.74 -5.06 -9.71
C GLY A 64 7.70 -5.91 -8.42
N GLY A 65 7.26 -5.34 -7.30
CA GLY A 65 7.14 -6.00 -6.00
C GLY A 65 6.42 -5.11 -4.99
N SER A 66 6.44 -5.51 -3.71
CA SER A 66 5.66 -4.92 -2.61
C SER A 66 4.14 -5.15 -2.71
N PHE A 67 3.41 -4.64 -1.72
CA PHE A 67 1.95 -4.63 -1.64
C PHE A 67 1.35 -3.21 -1.81
N PHE A 68 2.07 -2.33 -2.50
CA PHE A 68 1.62 -0.96 -2.79
C PHE A 68 1.57 -0.67 -4.29
N VAL A 69 0.61 0.16 -4.70
CA VAL A 69 0.59 0.83 -6.02
C VAL A 69 0.59 2.34 -5.84
N PHE A 70 1.13 3.05 -6.82
CA PHE A 70 1.34 4.50 -6.75
C PHE A 70 0.78 5.22 -7.99
N PRO A 71 -0.54 5.13 -8.23
CA PRO A 71 -1.15 5.74 -9.40
C PRO A 71 -0.99 7.27 -9.43
N ASN A 72 -0.96 7.82 -10.63
CA ASN A 72 -1.12 9.24 -10.90
C ASN A 72 -2.61 9.53 -11.17
N VAL A 73 -3.16 10.54 -10.50
CA VAL A 73 -4.59 10.90 -10.57
C VAL A 73 -4.81 12.25 -11.27
N LYS A 74 -3.78 12.84 -11.87
CA LYS A 74 -3.88 14.16 -12.52
C LYS A 74 -4.99 14.23 -13.57
N GLY A 75 -5.24 13.12 -14.28
CA GLY A 75 -6.27 13.04 -15.31
C GLY A 75 -7.70 13.16 -14.78
N THR A 76 -7.92 13.02 -13.47
CA THR A 76 -9.23 13.26 -12.84
C THR A 76 -9.52 14.76 -12.64
N GLY A 77 -8.56 15.64 -12.94
CA GLY A 77 -8.64 17.07 -12.65
C GLY A 77 -8.33 17.43 -11.19
N MET A 78 -7.88 16.48 -10.38
CA MET A 78 -7.53 16.67 -8.97
C MET A 78 -6.04 16.41 -8.76
N ASN A 79 -5.45 17.07 -7.76
CA ASN A 79 -4.16 16.65 -7.24
C ASN A 79 -4.33 15.47 -6.25
N GLY A 80 -3.22 14.83 -5.86
CA GLY A 80 -3.25 13.63 -5.01
C GLY A 80 -3.81 13.88 -3.60
N GLN A 81 -3.70 15.10 -3.08
CA GLN A 81 -4.29 15.45 -1.78
C GLN A 81 -5.82 15.55 -1.90
N GLU A 82 -6.32 16.33 -2.86
CA GLU A 82 -7.77 16.47 -3.12
C GLU A 82 -8.42 15.12 -3.42
N PHE A 83 -7.77 14.29 -4.25
CA PHE A 83 -8.26 12.95 -4.56
C PHE A 83 -8.32 12.06 -3.31
N THR A 84 -7.33 12.16 -2.42
CA THR A 84 -7.31 11.39 -1.17
C THR A 84 -8.41 11.83 -0.22
N GLU A 85 -8.63 13.13 -0.06
CA GLU A 85 -9.69 13.69 0.78
C GLU A 85 -11.07 13.24 0.28
N ARG A 86 -11.34 13.37 -1.03
CA ARG A 86 -12.62 12.90 -1.61
C ARG A 86 -12.80 11.38 -1.51
N CYS A 87 -11.74 10.59 -1.73
CA CYS A 87 -11.83 9.14 -1.53
C CYS A 87 -12.28 8.80 -0.11
N LEU A 88 -11.77 9.51 0.90
CA LEU A 88 -12.15 9.27 2.29
C LEU A 88 -13.58 9.75 2.58
N GLU A 89 -13.91 10.99 2.21
CA GLU A 89 -15.16 11.64 2.60
C GLU A 89 -16.37 11.16 1.79
N GLU A 90 -16.22 10.94 0.48
CA GLU A 90 -17.32 10.57 -0.43
C GLU A 90 -17.39 9.05 -0.64
N ALA A 91 -16.25 8.38 -0.81
CA ALA A 91 -16.18 6.95 -1.11
C ALA A 91 -15.91 6.08 0.14
N GLY A 92 -15.54 6.65 1.28
CA GLY A 92 -15.18 5.89 2.48
C GLY A 92 -13.92 5.02 2.30
N VAL A 93 -13.00 5.42 1.41
CA VAL A 93 -11.77 4.70 1.08
C VAL A 93 -10.56 5.52 1.56
N ALA A 94 -9.87 5.01 2.58
CA ALA A 94 -8.66 5.64 3.11
C ALA A 94 -7.43 5.28 2.27
N ILE A 95 -6.78 6.30 1.69
CA ILE A 95 -5.52 6.20 0.94
C ILE A 95 -4.54 7.27 1.44
N ILE A 96 -3.31 7.28 0.91
CA ILE A 96 -2.27 8.22 1.34
C ILE A 96 -1.87 9.13 0.19
N PRO A 97 -1.81 10.47 0.38
CA PRO A 97 -1.37 11.36 -0.67
C PRO A 97 0.10 11.13 -1.00
N GLY A 98 0.46 11.25 -2.27
CA GLY A 98 1.82 11.01 -2.76
C GLY A 98 2.85 11.97 -2.15
N THR A 99 2.42 13.18 -1.76
CA THR A 99 3.25 14.19 -1.11
C THR A 99 3.88 13.71 0.20
N ALA A 100 3.30 12.73 0.88
CA ALA A 100 3.89 12.08 2.06
C ALA A 100 5.21 11.32 1.74
N PHE A 101 5.43 10.98 0.47
CA PHE A 101 6.63 10.28 -0.02
C PHE A 101 7.61 11.21 -0.75
N GLY A 102 7.25 12.48 -0.91
CA GLY A 102 8.10 13.49 -1.53
C GLY A 102 7.31 14.54 -2.30
N LYS A 103 7.81 15.78 -2.29
CA LYS A 103 7.15 16.94 -2.91
C LYS A 103 6.86 16.80 -4.41
N PHE A 104 7.58 15.93 -5.12
CA PHE A 104 7.41 15.71 -6.55
C PHE A 104 6.24 14.77 -6.89
N ALA A 105 5.68 14.08 -5.90
CA ALA A 105 4.54 13.18 -6.06
C ALA A 105 3.20 13.88 -5.78
N LYS A 106 3.08 15.16 -6.17
CA LYS A 106 1.88 15.99 -5.94
C LYS A 106 0.61 15.36 -6.50
N ASP A 107 0.72 14.74 -7.67
CA ASP A 107 -0.42 14.19 -8.41
C ASP A 107 -0.57 12.67 -8.23
N ASN A 108 0.19 12.07 -7.31
CA ASN A 108 0.14 10.64 -7.03
C ASN A 108 -0.55 10.37 -5.69
N VAL A 109 -1.04 9.14 -5.54
CA VAL A 109 -1.56 8.61 -4.28
C VAL A 109 -1.06 7.19 -4.09
N ARG A 110 -0.98 6.71 -2.84
CA ARG A 110 -0.57 5.34 -2.51
C ARG A 110 -1.75 4.52 -2.03
N PHE A 111 -1.99 3.39 -2.70
CA PHE A 111 -2.91 2.35 -2.24
C PHE A 111 -2.11 1.18 -1.65
N ASN A 112 -2.62 0.58 -0.58
CA ASN A 112 -2.15 -0.69 -0.03
C ASN A 112 -3.15 -1.79 -0.40
N PHE A 113 -2.68 -2.83 -1.09
CA PHE A 113 -3.51 -3.98 -1.48
C PHE A 113 -3.25 -5.23 -0.63
N ALA A 114 -2.62 -5.10 0.54
CA ALA A 114 -2.56 -6.14 1.58
C ALA A 114 -3.89 -6.25 2.36
N THR A 115 -4.97 -6.50 1.64
CA THR A 115 -6.34 -6.72 2.16
C THR A 115 -7.06 -7.78 1.32
N SER A 116 -8.32 -8.10 1.62
CA SER A 116 -9.09 -9.06 0.84
C SER A 116 -9.37 -8.55 -0.59
N GLN A 117 -9.52 -9.47 -1.54
CA GLN A 117 -9.92 -9.14 -2.92
C GLN A 117 -11.27 -8.42 -2.95
N ASP A 118 -12.19 -8.82 -2.09
CA ASP A 118 -13.50 -8.20 -1.91
C ASP A 118 -13.38 -6.72 -1.50
N ASN A 119 -12.55 -6.40 -0.50
CA ASN A 119 -12.30 -5.01 -0.10
C ASN A 119 -11.68 -4.19 -1.23
N ILE A 120 -10.78 -4.79 -2.03
CA ILE A 120 -10.19 -4.12 -3.20
C ILE A 120 -11.26 -3.80 -4.23
N SER A 121 -12.09 -4.78 -4.60
CA SER A 121 -13.17 -4.59 -5.58
C SER A 121 -14.18 -3.54 -5.11
N GLN A 122 -14.62 -3.59 -3.85
CA GLN A 122 -15.54 -2.61 -3.28
C GLN A 122 -14.93 -1.20 -3.26
N ALA A 123 -13.65 -1.06 -2.92
CA ALA A 123 -12.98 0.24 -2.93
C ALA A 123 -12.92 0.82 -4.35
N LEU A 124 -12.57 0.00 -5.35
CA LEU A 124 -12.55 0.40 -6.75
C LEU A 124 -13.93 0.83 -7.25
N GLU A 125 -14.97 0.08 -6.92
CA GLU A 125 -16.35 0.41 -7.28
C GLU A 125 -16.80 1.73 -6.67
N LYS A 126 -16.55 1.95 -5.37
CA LYS A 126 -16.89 3.21 -4.69
C LYS A 126 -16.15 4.41 -5.28
N ILE A 127 -14.88 4.26 -5.61
CA ILE A 127 -14.09 5.31 -6.26
C ILE A 127 -14.61 5.57 -7.68
N ASN A 128 -14.99 4.52 -8.43
CA ASN A 128 -15.59 4.68 -9.74
C ASN A 128 -16.89 5.50 -9.65
N ASN A 129 -17.78 5.16 -8.72
CA ASN A 129 -19.04 5.90 -8.51
C ASN A 129 -18.80 7.36 -8.09
N MET A 130 -17.74 7.64 -7.31
CA MET A 130 -17.32 9.00 -6.93
C MET A 130 -16.83 9.82 -8.13
N LEU A 131 -16.24 9.18 -9.15
CA LEU A 131 -15.71 9.85 -10.35
C LEU A 131 -16.79 10.10 -11.42
N GLY A 132 -17.96 9.45 -11.33
CA GLY A 132 -19.07 9.52 -12.29
C GLY A 132 -18.85 8.65 -13.52
#